data_AF-A0A7C4N5E0-F1
#
_entry.id   AF-A0A7C4N5E0-F1
#
_cell.length_a   1.000
_cell.length_b   1.000
_cell.length_c   1.000
_cell.angle_alpha   90.00
_cell.angle_beta   90.00
_cell.angle_gamma   90.00
#
_symmetry.space_group_name_H-M   'P 1'
#
loop_
_entity.id
_entity.type
_entity.pdbx_description
1 polymer ?
#
loop_
_entity_poly.entity_id
_entity_poly.type
_entity_poly.pdbx_seq_one_letter_code
_entity_poly.pdbx_strand_id
1 'polypeptide(L)'
;MTTIRSLDRFEQKVERKLQLWRGQMARWRGAQAGARFGLGRQVRLLYPACFFAGDDVTIDDFGYLHCLSTRGVRIGAYSSIDRNAWLHCGGKPGDCEHGFFEMGEHSYIGAHAVLGAGGGIRIGSHVL
;
A
#
# COMPACT_ATOMS: atom_id res chain seq x y z
N MET A 1 -25.14 -19.90 7.19
CA MET A 1 -23.88 -19.59 7.87
C MET A 1 -22.88 -20.68 7.55
N THR A 2 -21.96 -20.44 6.61
CA THR A 2 -20.94 -21.40 6.21
C THR A 2 -19.90 -21.52 7.33
N THR A 3 -19.75 -22.70 7.92
CA THR A 3 -18.78 -22.93 8.99
C THR A 3 -17.36 -22.76 8.42
N ILE A 4 -16.73 -21.62 8.69
CA ILE A 4 -15.32 -21.37 8.33
C ILE A 4 -14.48 -22.47 9.01
N ARG A 5 -13.74 -23.24 8.20
CA ARG A 5 -12.97 -24.37 8.71
C ARG A 5 -11.77 -23.87 9.52
N SER A 6 -11.27 -24.69 10.43
CA SER A 6 -10.06 -24.35 11.21
C SER A 6 -8.85 -24.10 10.30
N LEU A 7 -8.78 -24.81 9.17
CA LEU A 7 -7.75 -24.65 8.14
C LEU A 7 -7.78 -23.27 7.50
N ASP A 8 -8.94 -22.78 7.06
CA ASP A 8 -9.08 -21.45 6.46
C ASP A 8 -8.59 -20.35 7.40
N ARG A 9 -8.93 -20.46 8.70
CA ARG A 9 -8.43 -19.52 9.73
C ARG A 9 -6.92 -19.61 9.91
N PHE A 10 -6.35 -20.80 9.81
CA PHE A 10 -4.92 -21.00 9.93
C PHE A 10 -4.19 -20.38 8.74
N GLU A 11 -4.65 -20.63 7.52
CA GLU A 11 -4.10 -20.06 6.28
C GLU A 11 -4.14 -18.53 6.31
N GLN A 12 -5.28 -17.93 6.68
CA GLN A 12 -5.40 -16.47 6.80
C GLN A 12 -4.42 -15.88 7.83
N LYS A 13 -4.23 -16.55 8.98
CA LYS A 13 -3.26 -16.11 9.99
C LYS A 13 -1.82 -16.21 9.50
N VAL A 14 -1.50 -17.27 8.76
CA VAL A 14 -0.17 -17.44 8.17
C VAL A 14 0.10 -16.36 7.13
N GLU A 15 -0.83 -16.12 6.19
CA GLU A 15 -0.65 -15.08 5.18
C GLU A 15 -0.54 -13.70 5.83
N ARG A 16 -1.38 -13.38 6.81
CA ARG A 16 -1.29 -12.10 7.53
C ARG A 16 0.08 -11.94 8.21
N LYS A 17 0.62 -12.97 8.85
CA LYS A 17 1.96 -12.92 9.45
C LYS A 17 3.04 -12.66 8.40
N LEU A 18 2.95 -13.33 7.25
CA LEU A 18 3.88 -13.10 6.13
C LEU A 18 3.76 -11.68 5.59
N GLN A 19 2.55 -11.14 5.48
CA GLN A 19 2.32 -9.77 5.06
C GLN A 19 2.99 -8.76 6.00
N LEU A 20 2.81 -8.94 7.30
CA LEU A 20 3.44 -8.09 8.32
C LEU A 20 4.96 -8.17 8.28
N TRP A 21 5.51 -9.36 8.08
CA TRP A 21 6.95 -9.54 7.93
C TRP A 21 7.50 -8.81 6.69
N ARG A 22 6.83 -8.91 5.54
CA ARG A 22 7.20 -8.15 4.34
C ARG A 22 7.06 -6.65 4.55
N GLY A 23 6.05 -6.20 5.29
CA GLY A 23 5.89 -4.81 5.71
C GLY A 23 7.07 -4.33 6.56
N GLN A 24 7.55 -5.14 7.50
CA GLN A 24 8.74 -4.82 8.30
C GLN A 24 10.01 -4.73 7.44
N MET A 25 10.17 -5.59 6.44
CA MET A 25 11.28 -5.47 5.47
C MET A 25 11.22 -4.17 4.67
N ALA A 26 10.03 -3.73 4.26
CA ALA A 26 9.87 -2.45 3.58
C ALA A 26 10.23 -1.26 4.49
N ARG A 27 9.88 -1.33 5.78
CA ARG A 27 10.32 -0.33 6.77
C ARG A 27 11.85 -0.27 6.87
N TRP A 28 12.52 -1.42 6.91
CA TRP A 28 13.99 -1.48 6.90
C TRP A 28 14.61 -0.86 5.63
N ARG A 29 13.91 -0.93 4.49
CA ARG A 29 14.31 -0.28 3.23
C ARG A 29 14.00 1.23 3.17
N GLY A 30 13.36 1.79 4.19
CA GLY A 30 13.08 3.23 4.31
C GLY A 30 11.60 3.62 4.34
N ALA A 31 10.67 2.67 4.19
CA ALA A 31 9.24 2.97 4.27
C ALA A 31 8.83 3.48 5.65
N GLN A 32 8.07 4.56 5.69
CA GLN A 32 7.56 5.15 6.93
C GLN A 32 6.17 4.58 7.20
N ALA A 33 6.10 3.47 7.93
CA ALA A 33 4.85 2.77 8.16
C ALA A 33 4.53 2.63 9.65
N GLY A 34 3.25 2.76 9.98
CA GLY A 34 2.69 2.55 11.31
C GLY A 34 2.70 1.08 11.75
N ALA A 35 1.95 0.80 12.81
CA ALA A 35 1.73 -0.54 13.32
C ALA A 35 1.00 -1.39 12.28
N ARG A 36 1.33 -2.69 12.23
CA ARG A 36 0.59 -3.70 11.45
C ARG A 36 0.50 -3.40 9.94
N PHE A 37 1.51 -2.72 9.38
CA PHE A 37 1.65 -2.56 7.93
C PHE A 37 1.89 -3.91 7.25
N GLY A 38 0.99 -4.31 6.37
CA GLY A 38 1.03 -5.56 5.63
C GLY A 38 1.35 -5.35 4.15
N LEU A 39 2.27 -6.15 3.62
CA LEU A 39 2.57 -6.22 2.20
C LEU A 39 2.34 -7.63 1.65
N GLY A 40 1.53 -7.73 0.60
CA GLY A 40 1.27 -8.95 -0.13
C GLY A 40 2.50 -9.52 -0.83
N ARG A 41 2.32 -10.70 -1.39
CA ARG A 41 3.28 -11.40 -2.23
C ARG A 41 3.60 -10.58 -3.47
N GLN A 42 4.88 -10.54 -3.83
CA GLN A 42 5.35 -9.89 -5.06
C GLN A 42 4.96 -8.40 -5.23
N VAL A 43 4.61 -7.70 -4.14
CA VAL A 43 4.45 -6.25 -4.18
C VAL A 43 5.79 -5.60 -4.48
N ARG A 44 5.83 -4.78 -5.53
CA ARG A 44 6.99 -3.98 -5.92
C ARG A 44 6.83 -2.57 -5.37
N LEU A 45 7.51 -2.30 -4.26
CA LEU A 45 7.63 -0.96 -3.69
C LEU A 45 8.95 -0.32 -4.12
N LEU A 46 8.87 0.67 -5.01
CA LEU A 46 10.01 1.46 -5.49
C LEU A 46 10.07 2.79 -4.74
N TYR A 47 11.29 3.23 -4.41
CA TYR A 47 11.54 4.43 -3.60
C TYR A 47 10.80 4.42 -2.26
N PRO A 48 10.98 3.37 -1.43
CA PRO A 48 10.25 3.21 -0.16
C PRO A 48 10.44 4.40 0.80
N ALA A 49 11.56 5.14 0.73
CA ALA A 49 11.76 6.36 1.52
C ALA A 49 10.70 7.46 1.28
N CYS A 50 10.02 7.42 0.13
CA CYS A 50 8.94 8.33 -0.25
C CYS A 50 7.53 7.75 0.02
N PHE A 51 7.46 6.60 0.70
CA PHE A 51 6.21 5.91 1.03
C PHE A 51 5.87 6.07 2.51
N PHE A 52 4.63 6.45 2.77
CA PHE A 52 4.06 6.64 4.09
C PHE A 52 2.77 5.82 4.22
N ALA A 53 2.66 5.06 5.31
CA ALA A 53 1.46 4.33 5.65
C ALA A 53 1.10 4.53 7.13
N GLY A 54 -0.17 4.77 7.41
CA GLY A 54 -0.71 4.78 8.77
C GLY A 54 -0.73 3.39 9.41
N ASP A 55 -1.41 3.29 10.55
CA ASP A 55 -1.63 2.02 11.23
C ASP A 55 -2.60 1.12 10.45
N ASP A 56 -2.40 -0.19 10.52
CA ASP A 56 -3.29 -1.20 9.94
C ASP A 56 -3.49 -1.10 8.41
N VAL A 57 -2.52 -0.52 7.69
CA VAL A 57 -2.54 -0.48 6.22
C VAL A 57 -2.13 -1.82 5.62
N THR A 58 -2.84 -2.26 4.58
CA THR A 58 -2.48 -3.46 3.81
C THR A 58 -2.43 -3.16 2.32
N ILE A 59 -1.34 -3.53 1.65
CA ILE A 59 -1.24 -3.60 0.19
C ILE A 59 -1.26 -5.07 -0.18
N ASP A 60 -2.29 -5.53 -0.88
CA ASP A 60 -2.45 -6.94 -1.24
C ASP A 60 -1.54 -7.34 -2.41
N ASP A 61 -1.58 -8.62 -2.77
CA ASP A 61 -0.62 -9.27 -3.65
C ASP A 61 -0.46 -8.58 -5.03
N PHE A 62 0.75 -8.68 -5.58
CA PHE A 62 1.11 -8.27 -6.95
C PHE A 62 0.96 -6.78 -7.27
N GLY A 63 0.86 -5.92 -6.25
CA GLY A 63 0.85 -4.47 -6.43
C GLY A 63 2.17 -3.91 -6.96
N TYR A 64 2.10 -2.84 -7.77
CA TYR A 64 3.22 -2.04 -8.21
C TYR A 64 3.07 -0.61 -7.71
N LEU A 65 3.97 -0.16 -6.85
CA LEU A 65 3.96 1.18 -6.26
C LEU A 65 5.28 1.88 -6.58
N HIS A 66 5.22 2.87 -7.48
CA HIS A 66 6.31 3.80 -7.74
C HIS A 66 6.09 5.08 -6.94
N CYS A 67 6.90 5.30 -5.90
CA CYS A 67 6.66 6.36 -4.92
C CYS A 67 7.51 7.63 -5.11
N LEU A 68 8.28 7.75 -6.18
CA LEU A 68 9.25 8.84 -6.36
C LEU A 68 8.57 10.21 -6.50
N SER A 69 8.42 10.91 -5.38
CA SER A 69 7.97 12.31 -5.32
C SER A 69 8.36 12.89 -3.97
N THR A 70 8.58 14.20 -3.91
CA THR A 70 8.80 14.98 -2.68
C THR A 70 7.61 14.88 -1.72
N ARG A 71 6.38 14.85 -2.25
CA ARG A 71 5.16 14.61 -1.47
C ARG A 71 4.85 13.13 -1.29
N GLY A 72 5.35 12.31 -2.22
CA GLY A 72 5.38 10.86 -2.13
C GLY A 72 4.00 10.20 -2.24
N VAL A 73 3.93 8.99 -1.69
CA VAL A 73 2.71 8.17 -1.59
C VAL A 73 2.35 8.04 -0.12
N ARG A 74 1.17 8.50 0.26
CA ARG A 74 0.69 8.56 1.65
C ARG A 74 -0.66 7.85 1.75
N ILE A 75 -0.73 6.83 2.60
CA ILE A 75 -1.94 6.04 2.83
C ILE A 75 -2.34 6.17 4.30
N GLY A 76 -3.56 6.64 4.54
CA GLY A 76 -4.13 6.79 5.87
C GLY A 76 -4.34 5.45 6.58
N ALA A 77 -4.54 5.51 7.89
CA ALA A 77 -4.75 4.33 8.72
C ALA A 77 -6.02 3.56 8.34
N TYR A 78 -6.04 2.26 8.67
CA TYR A 78 -7.18 1.36 8.46
C TYR A 78 -7.62 1.26 6.99
N SER A 79 -6.69 1.50 6.07
CA SER A 79 -6.93 1.49 4.63
C SER A 79 -6.31 0.28 3.95
N SER A 80 -6.84 -0.10 2.80
CA SER A 80 -6.29 -1.22 2.03
C SER A 80 -6.29 -0.94 0.53
N ILE A 81 -5.27 -1.46 -0.15
CA ILE A 81 -5.18 -1.49 -1.61
C ILE A 81 -5.14 -2.95 -2.02
N ASP A 82 -6.13 -3.39 -2.80
CA ASP A 82 -6.29 -4.78 -3.22
C ASP A 82 -5.32 -5.16 -4.36
N ARG A 83 -5.36 -6.43 -4.73
CA ARG A 83 -4.39 -7.10 -5.58
C ARG A 83 -4.23 -6.44 -6.94
N ASN A 84 -3.03 -6.57 -7.51
CA ASN A 84 -2.68 -6.08 -8.85
C ASN A 84 -2.87 -4.56 -9.06
N ALA A 85 -2.91 -3.76 -7.99
CA ALA A 85 -2.95 -2.32 -8.13
C ALA A 85 -1.66 -1.79 -8.78
N TRP A 86 -1.80 -0.88 -9.73
CA TRP A 86 -0.69 -0.17 -10.35
C TRP A 86 -0.78 1.30 -9.97
N LEU A 87 0.19 1.77 -9.20
CA LEU A 87 0.29 3.16 -8.75
C LEU A 87 1.63 3.74 -9.21
N HIS A 88 1.55 4.82 -9.99
CA HIS A 88 2.72 5.55 -10.44
C HIS A 88 2.66 6.99 -9.98
N CYS A 89 3.52 7.33 -9.03
CA CYS A 89 3.70 8.69 -8.53
C CYS A 89 5.01 9.29 -9.06
N GLY A 90 4.93 10.55 -9.51
CA GLY A 90 6.05 11.34 -10.02
C GLY A 90 6.60 10.87 -11.36
N GLY A 91 7.81 11.33 -11.67
CA GLY A 91 8.47 11.12 -12.95
C GLY A 91 9.73 10.27 -12.83
N LYS A 92 10.84 10.79 -13.37
CA LYS A 92 12.14 10.12 -13.39
C LYS A 92 13.04 10.61 -12.25
N PRO A 93 14.09 9.86 -11.86
CA PRO A 93 15.14 10.39 -10.99
C PRO A 93 15.65 11.74 -11.49
N GLY A 94 15.61 12.77 -10.63
CA GLY A 94 15.92 14.17 -10.97
C GLY A 94 14.70 15.06 -11.23
N ASP A 95 13.49 14.47 -11.32
CA ASP A 95 12.22 15.18 -11.48
C ASP A 95 11.20 14.65 -10.45
N CYS A 96 11.40 15.04 -9.19
CA CYS A 96 10.63 14.56 -8.03
C CYS A 96 9.70 15.61 -7.41
N GLU A 97 9.62 16.82 -7.97
CA GLU A 97 8.76 17.89 -7.44
C GLU A 97 7.28 17.73 -7.82
N HIS A 98 6.99 16.91 -8.83
CA HIS A 98 5.66 16.72 -9.36
C HIS A 98 5.00 15.42 -8.90
N GLY A 99 3.67 15.44 -8.84
CA GLY A 99 2.85 14.30 -8.49
C GLY A 99 2.83 13.98 -7.00
N PHE A 100 1.74 13.34 -6.57
CA PHE A 100 1.56 12.81 -5.23
C PHE A 100 0.39 11.84 -5.25
N PHE A 101 0.40 10.85 -4.36
CA PHE A 101 -0.80 10.08 -4.06
C PHE A 101 -1.09 10.19 -2.57
N GLU A 102 -2.25 10.73 -2.23
CA GLU A 102 -2.71 10.83 -0.85
C GLU A 102 -4.07 10.17 -0.74
N MET A 103 -4.18 9.19 0.14
CA MET A 103 -5.41 8.48 0.45
C MET A 103 -5.70 8.64 1.94
N GLY A 104 -6.92 9.05 2.27
CA GLY A 104 -7.38 9.18 3.64
C GLY A 104 -7.51 7.85 4.38
N GLU A 105 -8.02 7.94 5.60
CA GLU A 105 -8.21 6.80 6.49
C GLU A 105 -9.50 6.05 6.16
N HIS A 106 -9.60 4.79 6.58
CA HIS A 106 -10.78 3.95 6.38
C HIS A 106 -11.23 3.84 4.92
N SER A 107 -10.26 3.84 4.01
CA SER A 107 -10.52 3.82 2.57
C SER A 107 -10.03 2.53 1.94
N TYR A 108 -10.61 2.19 0.79
CA TYR A 108 -10.29 0.99 0.03
C TYR A 108 -10.02 1.34 -1.43
N ILE A 109 -9.08 0.64 -2.05
CA ILE A 109 -8.85 0.65 -3.49
C ILE A 109 -9.03 -0.78 -3.99
N GLY A 110 -9.97 -0.97 -4.91
CA GLY A 110 -10.28 -2.28 -5.48
C GLY A 110 -9.17 -2.88 -6.35
N ALA A 111 -9.31 -4.19 -6.60
CA ALA A 111 -8.34 -4.94 -7.40
C ALA A 111 -8.16 -4.34 -8.79
N HIS A 112 -6.94 -4.44 -9.33
CA HIS A 112 -6.59 -3.99 -10.68
C HIS A 112 -6.75 -2.48 -10.92
N ALA A 113 -6.83 -1.67 -9.87
CA ALA A 113 -6.84 -0.21 -10.01
C ALA A 113 -5.55 0.29 -10.68
N VAL A 114 -5.69 1.28 -11.57
CA VAL A 114 -4.59 1.95 -12.27
C VAL A 114 -4.61 3.43 -11.89
N LEU A 115 -3.58 3.88 -11.17
CA LEU A 115 -3.49 5.19 -10.55
C LEU A 115 -2.26 5.95 -11.06
N GLY A 116 -2.46 6.75 -12.10
CA GLY A 116 -1.44 7.67 -12.64
C GLY A 116 -1.40 8.98 -11.86
N ALA A 117 -0.60 9.07 -10.82
CA ALA A 117 -0.53 10.19 -9.89
C ALA A 117 0.49 11.29 -10.29
N GLY A 118 0.78 11.44 -11.59
CA GLY A 118 1.76 12.41 -12.09
C GLY A 118 1.39 13.88 -11.87
N GLY A 119 0.09 14.20 -11.91
CA GLY A 119 -0.43 15.53 -11.56
C GLY A 119 -0.88 15.65 -10.09
N GLY A 120 -0.86 14.55 -9.35
CA GLY A 120 -1.43 14.46 -8.01
C GLY A 120 -2.80 13.80 -7.97
N ILE A 121 -3.02 12.94 -6.99
CA ILE A 121 -4.32 12.34 -6.65
C ILE A 121 -4.53 12.50 -5.14
N ARG A 122 -5.70 13.00 -4.77
CA ARG A 122 -6.16 13.00 -3.38
C ARG A 122 -7.49 12.28 -3.28
N ILE A 123 -7.52 11.21 -2.47
CA ILE A 123 -8.70 10.46 -2.10
C ILE A 123 -8.99 10.78 -0.63
N GLY A 124 -10.24 11.09 -0.33
CA GLY A 124 -10.69 11.38 1.04
C GLY A 124 -10.66 10.16 1.96
N SER A 125 -11.21 10.34 3.16
CA SER A 125 -11.43 9.27 4.12
C SER A 125 -12.80 8.62 3.90
N HIS A 126 -12.95 7.34 4.23
CA HIS A 126 -14.20 6.58 4.06
C HIS A 126 -14.66 6.43 2.59
N VAL A 127 -13.72 6.20 1.68
CA VAL A 127 -13.97 5.99 0.24
C VAL A 127 -13.71 4.52 -0.13
N LEU A 128 -14.60 3.90 -0.90
CA LEU A 128 -14.52 2.48 -1.31
C LEU A 128 -14.41 2.32 -2.82
#